data_AF-A0A841V025-F1
#
_entry.id   AF-A0A841V025-F1
#
_cell.length_a   1.000
_cell.length_b   1.000
_cell.length_c   1.000
_cell.angle_alpha   90.00
_cell.angle_beta   90.00
_cell.angle_gamma   90.00
#
_symmetry.space_group_name_H-M   'P 1'
#
loop_
_entity.id
_entity.type
_entity.pdbx_description
1 polymer ?
#
loop_
_entity_poly.entity_id
_entity_poly.type
_entity_poly.pdbx_seq_one_letter_code
_entity_poly.pdbx_strand_id
1 'polypeptide(L)'
;MLTTLTQIGQSYQLHRDVYLFKHENVINILDFRRGQFYGLDEIASRMLDLILEKSYQETITEISELYEVPEAKICGDLSELLNSLIEKKILVTSPHPDKFTEENLWTNISIAILKKLGLIGRKLLNPQPDPNAYTVEILLTLSWISLRVLGWSRTIAIWQKWHKSHRKEIDKETIENLDRLLRETASGKLFLPIVCKERALVAYHLLRTFYGCPATLMVGINNYPFQIHAWVECQQLTLTDELAHCEQFTPVISYS
;
A
#
# COMPACT_ATOMS: atom_id res chain seq x y z
N MET A 1 32.29 15.08 -30.68
CA MET A 1 32.42 15.52 -29.28
C MET A 1 31.69 14.47 -28.45
N LEU A 2 32.45 13.51 -27.94
CA LEU A 2 31.93 12.32 -27.25
C LEU A 2 31.71 12.68 -25.78
N THR A 3 30.45 12.71 -25.35
CA THR A 3 30.12 12.77 -23.93
C THR A 3 29.86 11.34 -23.47
N THR A 4 30.91 10.75 -22.91
CA THR A 4 30.92 9.47 -22.23
C THR A 4 29.96 9.54 -21.02
N LEU A 5 28.85 8.81 -21.05
CA LEU A 5 28.02 8.54 -19.88
C LEU A 5 28.17 7.07 -19.49
N THR A 6 29.27 6.78 -18.81
CA THR A 6 29.35 5.64 -17.89
C THR A 6 28.39 5.91 -16.72
N GLN A 7 27.24 5.24 -16.70
CA GLN A 7 26.43 5.09 -15.49
C GLN A 7 26.15 3.60 -15.26
N ILE A 8 26.97 3.01 -14.39
CA ILE A 8 26.78 1.68 -13.82
C ILE A 8 25.97 1.86 -12.53
N GLY A 9 24.84 1.15 -12.39
CA GLY A 9 24.16 0.88 -11.11
C GLY A 9 22.84 1.62 -10.85
N GLN A 10 21.72 0.97 -11.19
CA GLN A 10 20.31 1.26 -10.83
C GLN A 10 19.92 2.75 -10.65
N SER A 11 19.60 3.41 -11.76
CA SER A 11 19.17 4.82 -11.77
C SER A 11 17.69 5.03 -11.52
N TYR A 12 16.84 4.00 -11.50
CA TYR A 12 15.38 4.14 -11.39
C TYR A 12 14.79 3.23 -10.31
N GLN A 13 13.88 3.77 -9.52
CA GLN A 13 13.13 3.04 -8.50
C GLN A 13 11.65 3.42 -8.58
N LEU A 14 10.77 2.49 -8.23
CA LEU A 14 9.36 2.79 -8.03
C LEU A 14 9.19 3.67 -6.80
N HIS A 15 8.24 4.61 -6.88
CA HIS A 15 7.82 5.33 -5.70
C HIS A 15 7.21 4.36 -4.65
N ARG A 16 7.44 4.62 -3.36
CA ARG A 16 7.07 3.75 -2.20
C ARG A 16 5.61 3.31 -2.07
N ASP A 17 4.70 3.97 -2.78
CA ASP A 17 3.24 3.74 -2.75
C ASP A 17 2.74 3.33 -4.15
N VAL A 18 3.66 2.94 -5.03
CA VAL A 18 3.39 2.46 -6.37
C VAL A 18 3.75 0.99 -6.45
N TYR A 19 2.81 0.20 -6.97
CA TYR A 19 2.92 -1.24 -7.06
C TYR A 19 2.76 -1.67 -8.51
N LEU A 20 3.54 -2.67 -8.91
CA LEU A 20 3.44 -3.30 -10.22
C LEU A 20 2.75 -4.65 -10.07
N PHE A 21 1.80 -4.92 -10.95
CA PHE A 21 1.14 -6.21 -11.07
C PHE A 21 1.40 -6.74 -12.48
N LYS A 22 2.11 -7.87 -12.54
CA LYS A 22 2.41 -8.56 -13.79
C LYS A 22 1.30 -9.56 -14.06
N HIS A 23 0.72 -9.51 -15.26
CA HIS A 23 -0.17 -10.53 -15.77
C HIS A 23 0.26 -10.88 -17.19
N GLU A 24 0.68 -12.12 -17.40
CA GLU A 24 1.31 -12.56 -18.65
C GLU A 24 2.50 -11.65 -19.00
N ASN A 25 2.44 -10.91 -20.12
CA ASN A 25 3.51 -10.03 -20.58
C ASN A 25 3.22 -8.54 -20.33
N VAL A 26 2.16 -8.23 -19.58
CA VAL A 26 1.71 -6.87 -19.32
C VAL A 26 1.90 -6.49 -17.85
N ILE A 27 2.42 -5.29 -17.63
CA ILE A 27 2.54 -4.64 -16.34
C ILE A 27 1.40 -3.64 -16.17
N ASN A 28 0.70 -3.80 -15.07
CA ASN A 28 -0.26 -2.85 -14.56
C ASN A 28 0.35 -2.10 -13.37
N ILE A 29 0.26 -0.77 -13.39
CA ILE A 29 0.82 0.11 -12.37
C ILE A 29 -0.32 0.68 -11.54
N LEU A 30 -0.20 0.53 -10.22
CA LEU A 30 -1.14 1.12 -9.26
C LEU A 30 -0.45 2.17 -8.38
N ASP A 31 -0.90 3.42 -8.45
CA ASP A 31 -0.52 4.49 -7.52
C ASP A 31 -1.56 4.65 -6.40
N PHE A 32 -1.23 4.18 -5.19
CA PHE A 32 -2.14 4.25 -4.04
C PHE A 32 -2.42 5.67 -3.56
N ARG A 33 -1.53 6.63 -3.85
CA ARG A 33 -1.66 8.02 -3.39
C ARG A 33 -2.79 8.72 -4.12
N ARG A 34 -2.88 8.47 -5.42
CA ARG A 34 -3.84 9.10 -6.32
C ARG A 34 -5.03 8.21 -6.65
N GLY A 35 -4.95 6.92 -6.31
CA GLY A 35 -5.92 5.92 -6.77
C GLY A 35 -5.90 5.79 -8.30
N GLN A 36 -4.76 6.05 -8.92
CA GLN A 36 -4.59 6.03 -10.37
C GLN A 36 -4.02 4.71 -10.82
N PHE A 37 -4.46 4.30 -12.01
CA PHE A 37 -4.09 3.05 -12.64
C PHE A 37 -3.55 3.31 -14.04
N TYR A 38 -2.52 2.57 -14.42
CA TYR A 38 -1.94 2.63 -15.75
C TYR A 38 -1.67 1.21 -16.22
N GLY A 39 -2.21 0.83 -17.37
CA GLY A 39 -1.77 -0.36 -18.09
C GLY A 39 -0.62 0.01 -19.02
N LEU A 40 0.43 -0.81 -19.03
CA LEU A 40 1.47 -0.75 -20.05
C LEU A 40 1.17 -1.79 -21.14
N ASP A 41 1.52 -1.50 -22.38
CA ASP A 41 1.56 -2.57 -23.39
C ASP A 41 2.74 -3.52 -23.14
N GLU A 42 2.84 -4.59 -23.92
CA GLU A 42 3.88 -5.61 -23.77
C GLU A 42 5.30 -5.05 -23.88
N ILE A 43 5.55 -4.13 -24.81
CA ILE A 43 6.90 -3.58 -25.05
C ILE A 43 7.27 -2.63 -23.90
N ALA A 44 6.37 -1.73 -23.53
CA ALA A 44 6.58 -0.81 -22.41
C ALA A 44 6.72 -1.56 -21.08
N SER A 45 5.99 -2.67 -20.90
CA SER A 45 6.12 -3.56 -19.76
C SER A 45 7.51 -4.17 -19.69
N ARG A 46 8.02 -4.67 -20.82
CA ARG A 46 9.37 -5.25 -20.87
C ARG A 46 10.45 -4.20 -20.62
N MET A 47 10.30 -3.00 -21.19
CA MET A 47 11.18 -1.85 -20.94
C MET A 47 11.24 -1.49 -19.46
N LEU A 48 10.08 -1.37 -18.80
CA LEU A 48 10.01 -1.05 -17.38
C LEU A 48 10.59 -2.16 -16.51
N ASP A 49 10.38 -3.42 -16.86
CA ASP A 49 10.91 -4.54 -16.07
C ASP A 49 12.44 -4.55 -16.09
N LEU A 50 13.01 -4.40 -17.29
CA LEU A 50 14.46 -4.41 -17.48
C LEU A 50 15.13 -3.21 -16.82
N ILE A 51 14.57 -2.01 -16.93
CA ILE A 51 15.21 -0.80 -16.39
C ILE A 51 15.20 -0.73 -14.85
N LEU A 52 14.29 -1.48 -14.20
CA LEU A 52 14.28 -1.62 -12.74
C LEU A 52 15.37 -2.58 -12.25
N GLU A 53 15.82 -3.50 -13.11
CA GLU A 53 16.83 -4.51 -12.77
C GLU A 53 18.23 -4.16 -13.29
N LYS A 54 18.31 -3.55 -14.47
CA LYS A 54 19.52 -3.35 -15.27
C LYS A 54 19.79 -1.87 -15.53
N SER A 55 20.97 -1.57 -16.08
CA SER A 55 21.27 -0.23 -16.54
C SER A 55 20.48 0.14 -17.80
N TYR A 56 20.46 1.45 -18.09
CA TYR A 56 19.81 1.99 -19.28
C TYR A 56 20.36 1.38 -20.58
N GLN A 57 21.69 1.25 -20.68
CA GLN A 57 22.33 0.71 -21.89
C GLN A 57 22.09 -0.81 -22.05
N GLU A 58 22.16 -1.57 -20.96
CA GLU A 58 21.84 -3.01 -20.99
C GLU A 58 20.39 -3.24 -21.41
N THR A 59 19.47 -2.42 -20.92
CA THR A 59 18.05 -2.47 -21.29
C THR A 59 17.86 -2.22 -22.79
N ILE A 60 18.52 -1.20 -23.35
CA ILE A 60 18.45 -0.90 -24.79
C ILE A 60 18.99 -2.07 -25.61
N THR A 61 20.16 -2.58 -25.25
CA THR A 61 20.84 -3.66 -25.99
C THR A 61 19.95 -4.89 -26.03
N GLU A 62 19.41 -5.32 -24.88
CA GLU A 62 18.58 -6.52 -24.80
C GLU A 62 17.27 -6.41 -25.57
N ILE A 63 16.60 -5.25 -25.51
CA ILE A 63 15.35 -5.04 -26.25
C ILE A 63 15.61 -4.93 -27.75
N SER A 64 16.71 -4.28 -28.14
CA SER A 64 17.13 -4.18 -29.54
C SER A 64 17.38 -5.56 -30.15
N GLU A 65 18.09 -6.44 -29.43
CA GLU A 65 18.34 -7.82 -29.84
C GLU A 65 17.06 -8.66 -29.88
N LEU A 66 16.22 -8.56 -28.84
CA LEU A 66 15.00 -9.39 -28.72
C LEU A 66 13.97 -9.10 -29.81
N TYR A 67 13.83 -7.84 -30.21
CA TYR A 67 12.82 -7.41 -31.19
C TYR A 67 13.40 -7.08 -32.57
N GLU A 68 14.71 -7.25 -32.77
CA GLU A 68 15.44 -6.93 -34.01
C GLU A 68 15.24 -5.47 -34.47
N VAL A 69 15.20 -4.53 -33.53
CA VAL A 69 14.98 -3.09 -33.77
C VAL A 69 16.26 -2.32 -33.50
N PRO A 70 16.63 -1.29 -34.30
CA PRO A 70 17.82 -0.48 -34.02
C PRO A 70 17.80 0.17 -32.62
N GLU A 71 18.92 0.10 -31.90
CA GLU A 71 19.09 0.68 -30.55
C GLU A 71 18.65 2.15 -30.47
N ALA A 72 18.91 2.94 -31.52
CA ALA A 72 18.53 4.35 -31.58
C ALA A 72 17.01 4.57 -31.42
N LYS A 73 16.18 3.66 -31.96
CA LYS A 73 14.73 3.72 -31.80
C LYS A 73 14.31 3.34 -30.38
N ILE A 74 14.87 2.25 -29.85
CA ILE A 74 14.61 1.79 -28.48
C ILE A 74 15.01 2.86 -27.46
N CYS A 75 16.10 3.58 -27.70
CA CYS A 75 16.54 4.69 -26.86
C CYS A 75 15.49 5.83 -26.80
N GLY A 76 14.89 6.18 -27.95
CA GLY A 76 13.83 7.17 -28.02
C GLY A 76 12.58 6.74 -27.25
N ASP A 77 12.09 5.53 -27.53
CA ASP A 77 10.88 4.98 -26.92
C ASP A 77 11.05 4.81 -25.39
N LEU A 78 12.21 4.29 -24.94
CA LEU A 78 12.53 4.13 -23.53
C LEU A 78 12.63 5.49 -22.81
N SER A 79 13.26 6.49 -23.43
CA SER A 79 13.32 7.85 -22.87
C SER A 79 11.94 8.47 -22.70
N GLU A 80 11.06 8.33 -23.70
CA GLU A 80 9.69 8.84 -23.63
C GLU A 80 8.89 8.16 -22.51
N LEU A 81 8.97 6.83 -22.41
CA LEU A 81 8.33 6.07 -21.35
C LEU A 81 8.80 6.52 -19.97
N LEU A 82 10.12 6.58 -19.74
CA LEU A 82 10.68 6.96 -18.45
C LEU A 82 10.30 8.39 -18.06
N ASN A 83 10.36 9.34 -19.00
CA ASN A 83 9.95 10.72 -18.74
C ASN A 83 8.47 10.80 -18.34
N SER A 84 7.59 10.07 -19.03
CA SER A 84 6.17 10.00 -18.69
C SER A 84 5.93 9.41 -17.28
N LEU A 85 6.64 8.34 -16.92
CA LEU A 85 6.54 7.72 -15.59
C LEU A 85 7.12 8.62 -14.49
N ILE A 86 8.18 9.36 -14.75
CA ILE A 86 8.78 10.32 -13.80
C ILE A 86 7.86 11.53 -13.59
N GLU A 87 7.29 12.09 -14.67
CA GLU A 87 6.35 13.21 -14.59
C GLU A 87 5.12 12.84 -13.75
N LYS A 88 4.63 11.60 -13.92
CA LYS A 88 3.54 11.04 -13.11
C LYS A 88 3.96 10.67 -11.69
N LYS A 89 5.25 10.79 -11.35
CA LYS A 89 5.86 10.41 -10.06
C LYS A 89 5.69 8.92 -9.74
N ILE A 90 5.64 8.08 -10.77
CA ILE A 90 5.62 6.61 -10.67
C ILE A 90 7.04 6.12 -10.41
N LEU A 91 7.99 6.61 -11.21
CA LEU A 91 9.42 6.37 -11.04
C LEU A 91 10.11 7.55 -10.37
N VAL A 92 11.19 7.25 -9.67
CA VAL A 92 12.09 8.17 -8.99
C VAL A 92 13.51 7.82 -9.40
N THR A 93 14.34 8.83 -9.70
CA THR A 93 15.74 8.61 -10.05
C THR A 93 16.64 8.49 -8.82
N SER A 94 17.61 7.57 -8.86
CA SER A 94 18.62 7.35 -7.82
C SER A 94 19.89 8.17 -8.10
N PRO A 95 20.62 8.69 -7.07
CA PRO A 95 20.32 8.60 -5.66
C PRO A 95 19.34 9.71 -5.33
N HIS A 96 18.09 9.38 -4.99
CA HIS A 96 17.26 10.40 -4.39
C HIS A 96 17.99 10.87 -3.12
N PRO A 97 18.28 12.17 -2.94
CA PRO A 97 18.80 12.68 -1.69
C PRO A 97 17.66 12.70 -0.65
N ASP A 98 17.00 11.56 -0.43
CA ASP A 98 16.22 11.39 0.78
C ASP A 98 17.24 11.19 1.89
N LYS A 99 17.31 12.22 2.73
CA LYS A 99 17.91 12.30 4.06
C LYS A 99 17.48 11.12 4.95
N PHE A 100 17.92 9.91 4.63
CA PHE A 100 17.35 8.66 5.16
C PHE A 100 17.82 8.29 6.57
N THR A 101 18.53 9.17 7.27
CA THR A 101 19.07 8.89 8.60
C THR A 101 18.44 9.71 9.73
N GLU A 102 17.91 10.91 9.50
CA GLU A 102 17.34 11.73 10.60
C GLU A 102 15.81 11.56 10.80
N GLU A 103 15.03 11.30 9.74
CA GLU A 103 13.55 11.19 9.84
C GLU A 103 13.10 9.94 10.63
N ASN A 104 13.91 8.88 10.65
CA ASN A 104 13.59 7.61 11.33
C ASN A 104 13.76 7.68 12.85
N LEU A 105 14.66 8.53 13.36
CA LEU A 105 14.90 8.66 14.80
C LEU A 105 13.74 9.40 15.47
N TRP A 106 13.33 10.55 14.92
CA TRP A 106 12.23 11.33 15.48
C TRP A 106 10.88 10.64 15.31
N THR A 107 10.60 9.98 14.19
CA THR A 107 9.38 9.15 14.04
C THR A 107 9.38 7.98 15.01
N ASN A 108 10.48 7.25 15.20
CA ASN A 108 10.49 6.13 16.14
C ASN A 108 10.34 6.57 17.60
N ILE A 109 10.97 7.68 18.00
CA ILE A 109 10.83 8.25 19.34
C ILE A 109 9.40 8.76 19.56
N SER A 110 8.86 9.53 18.62
CA SER A 110 7.47 10.03 18.72
C SER A 110 6.44 8.90 18.67
N ILE A 111 6.65 7.84 17.87
CA ILE A 111 5.81 6.63 17.86
C ILE A 111 5.92 5.87 19.19
N ALA A 112 7.09 5.77 19.81
CA ALA A 112 7.26 5.13 21.11
C ALA A 112 6.57 5.92 22.24
N ILE A 113 6.59 7.25 22.16
CA ILE A 113 5.87 8.13 23.07
C ILE A 113 4.35 8.03 22.83
N LEU A 114 3.90 8.08 21.57
CA LEU A 114 2.51 7.83 21.16
C LEU A 114 2.03 6.42 21.52
N LYS A 115 2.89 5.41 21.51
CA LYS A 115 2.60 4.05 22.00
C LYS A 115 2.24 4.05 23.48
N LYS A 116 3.11 4.65 24.30
CA LYS A 116 2.90 4.72 25.75
C LYS A 116 1.68 5.59 26.07
N LEU A 117 1.55 6.74 25.43
CA LEU A 117 0.39 7.62 25.57
C LEU A 117 -0.89 6.97 25.03
N GLY A 118 -0.82 6.18 23.97
CA GLY A 118 -1.95 5.46 23.38
C GLY A 118 -2.39 4.27 24.24
N LEU A 119 -1.48 3.60 24.95
CA LEU A 119 -1.81 2.57 25.95
C LEU A 119 -2.47 3.18 27.19
N ILE A 120 -1.98 4.33 27.65
CA ILE A 120 -2.56 5.09 28.77
C ILE A 120 -3.93 5.68 28.37
N GLY A 121 -3.98 6.32 27.20
CA GLY A 121 -5.17 6.86 26.58
C GLY A 121 -6.19 5.76 26.26
N ARG A 122 -5.77 4.56 25.87
CA ARG A 122 -6.67 3.41 25.71
C ARG A 122 -7.36 3.07 27.02
N LYS A 123 -6.63 2.95 28.14
CA LYS A 123 -7.26 2.70 29.44
C LYS A 123 -8.21 3.81 29.87
N LEU A 124 -7.92 5.05 29.47
CA LEU A 124 -8.72 6.23 29.82
C LEU A 124 -9.97 6.38 28.93
N LEU A 125 -9.84 6.15 27.62
CA LEU A 125 -10.87 6.34 26.60
C LEU A 125 -11.73 5.08 26.39
N ASN A 126 -11.18 3.91 26.71
CA ASN A 126 -11.89 2.65 26.64
C ASN A 126 -11.46 1.68 27.75
N PRO A 127 -12.08 1.79 28.94
CA PRO A 127 -11.79 0.91 30.07
C PRO A 127 -12.31 -0.53 29.87
N GLN A 128 -13.18 -0.75 28.88
CA GLN A 128 -13.76 -2.06 28.57
C GLN A 128 -12.81 -2.92 27.70
N PRO A 129 -12.92 -4.25 27.76
CA PRO A 129 -12.10 -5.15 26.94
C PRO A 129 -12.38 -5.00 25.44
N ASP A 130 -13.60 -4.59 25.07
CA ASP A 130 -14.07 -4.43 23.70
C ASP A 130 -14.04 -2.97 23.23
N PRO A 131 -13.79 -2.69 21.94
CA PRO A 131 -13.87 -1.35 21.36
C PRO A 131 -15.29 -0.80 21.42
N ASN A 132 -15.44 0.42 21.92
CA ASN A 132 -16.70 1.18 21.84
C ASN A 132 -16.75 2.04 20.57
N ALA A 133 -17.94 2.53 20.21
CA ALA A 133 -18.16 3.36 19.02
C ALA A 133 -17.24 4.58 18.96
N TYR A 134 -17.01 5.26 20.09
CA TYR A 134 -16.13 6.43 20.16
C TYR A 134 -14.66 6.10 19.83
N THR A 135 -14.18 4.95 20.31
CA THR A 135 -12.84 4.44 19.98
C THR A 135 -12.72 4.19 18.48
N VAL A 136 -13.73 3.51 17.90
CA VAL A 136 -13.79 3.25 16.45
C VAL A 136 -13.81 4.55 15.67
N GLU A 137 -14.59 5.54 16.11
CA GLU A 137 -14.72 6.83 15.46
C GLU A 137 -13.38 7.58 15.43
N ILE A 138 -12.67 7.64 16.56
CA ILE A 138 -11.34 8.24 16.66
C ILE A 138 -10.37 7.53 15.71
N LEU A 139 -10.35 6.20 15.72
CA LEU A 139 -9.46 5.41 14.87
C LEU A 139 -9.75 5.61 13.38
N LEU A 140 -11.02 5.70 12.99
CA LEU A 140 -11.42 6.00 11.60
C LEU A 140 -10.97 7.41 11.17
N THR A 141 -11.03 8.40 12.07
CA THR A 141 -10.50 9.74 11.79
C THR A 141 -8.97 9.69 11.64
N LEU A 142 -8.27 9.00 12.53
CA LEU A 142 -6.82 8.83 12.48
C LEU A 142 -6.37 8.09 11.21
N SER A 143 -7.09 7.04 10.80
CA SER A 143 -6.79 6.31 9.56
C SER A 143 -6.97 7.22 8.34
N TRP A 144 -8.06 7.99 8.30
CA TRP A 144 -8.34 8.93 7.21
C TRP A 144 -7.24 10.00 7.08
N ILE A 145 -6.81 10.59 8.21
CA ILE A 145 -5.75 11.60 8.25
C ILE A 145 -4.41 10.99 7.85
N SER A 146 -4.03 9.88 8.47
CA SER A 146 -2.73 9.25 8.23
C SER A 146 -2.56 8.82 6.78
N LEU A 147 -3.57 8.20 6.17
CA LEU A 147 -3.53 7.81 4.76
C LEU A 147 -3.33 9.00 3.81
N ARG A 148 -3.88 10.17 4.14
CA ARG A 148 -3.76 11.39 3.31
C ARG A 148 -2.44 12.12 3.51
N VAL A 149 -1.94 12.17 4.75
CA VAL A 149 -0.71 12.91 5.08
C VAL A 149 0.54 12.09 4.79
N LEU A 150 0.51 10.78 5.11
CA LEU A 150 1.69 9.92 5.08
C LEU A 150 1.72 8.97 3.87
N GLY A 151 0.57 8.78 3.20
CA GLY A 151 0.40 7.74 2.19
C GLY A 151 0.06 6.38 2.80
N TRP A 152 -0.04 5.36 1.94
CA TRP A 152 -0.44 4.01 2.33
C TRP A 152 0.68 3.32 3.12
N SER A 153 1.86 3.16 2.53
CA SER A 153 2.95 2.36 3.08
C SER A 153 3.43 2.84 4.45
N ARG A 154 3.60 4.15 4.63
CA ARG A 154 4.01 4.73 5.93
C ARG A 154 2.93 4.57 6.99
N THR A 155 1.66 4.77 6.62
CA THR A 155 0.53 4.55 7.53
C THR A 155 0.49 3.12 8.04
N ILE A 156 0.53 2.13 7.14
CA ILE A 156 0.51 0.71 7.54
C ILE A 156 1.69 0.39 8.47
N ALA A 157 2.91 0.82 8.11
CA ALA A 157 4.10 0.58 8.91
C ALA A 157 4.01 1.19 10.32
N ILE A 158 3.42 2.36 10.49
CA ILE A 158 3.23 3.00 11.80
C ILE A 158 2.21 2.23 12.63
N TRP A 159 1.08 1.84 12.02
CA TRP A 159 0.00 1.14 12.72
C TRP A 159 0.44 -0.26 13.15
N GLN A 160 1.17 -0.99 12.30
CA GLN A 160 1.74 -2.30 12.62
C GLN A 160 2.66 -2.28 13.83
N LYS A 161 3.37 -1.17 14.09
CA LYS A 161 4.21 -1.05 15.29
C LYS A 161 3.39 -1.23 16.57
N TRP A 162 2.10 -0.92 16.59
CA TRP A 162 1.22 -1.08 17.76
C TRP A 162 0.69 -2.49 17.96
N HIS A 163 0.85 -3.36 16.96
CA HIS A 163 0.27 -4.68 16.97
C HIS A 163 1.02 -5.58 17.95
N LYS A 164 0.26 -6.39 18.68
CA LYS A 164 0.84 -7.40 19.55
C LYS A 164 0.98 -8.70 18.76
N SER A 165 2.10 -9.38 18.91
CA SER A 165 2.27 -10.74 18.40
C SER A 165 1.59 -11.70 19.38
N HIS A 166 0.28 -11.87 19.26
CA HIS A 166 -0.47 -12.90 19.97
C HIS A 166 -1.33 -13.64 18.95
N ARG A 167 -1.51 -14.94 19.14
CA ARG A 167 -2.42 -15.78 18.38
C ARG A 167 -3.53 -16.23 19.32
N LYS A 168 -4.45 -15.33 19.61
CA LYS A 168 -5.66 -15.64 20.36
C LYS A 168 -6.78 -15.97 19.36
N GLU A 169 -7.49 -17.04 19.60
CA GLU A 169 -8.75 -17.35 18.93
C GLU A 169 -9.88 -16.56 19.61
N ILE A 170 -10.81 -16.04 18.82
CA ILE A 170 -11.98 -15.31 19.34
C ILE A 170 -13.21 -15.91 18.69
N ASP A 171 -14.32 -15.86 19.41
CA ASP A 171 -15.58 -16.33 18.87
C ASP A 171 -16.02 -15.51 17.65
N LYS A 172 -16.74 -16.18 16.75
CA LYS A 172 -17.29 -15.59 15.54
C LYS A 172 -18.22 -14.40 15.83
N GLU A 173 -18.98 -14.46 16.92
CA GLU A 173 -19.90 -13.40 17.33
C GLU A 173 -19.15 -12.08 17.61
N THR A 174 -17.99 -12.15 18.28
CA THR A 174 -17.12 -10.99 18.52
C THR A 174 -16.63 -10.37 17.21
N ILE A 175 -16.24 -11.19 16.23
CA ILE A 175 -15.81 -10.73 14.90
C ILE A 175 -16.97 -10.02 14.17
N GLU A 176 -18.15 -10.61 14.18
CA GLU A 176 -19.36 -10.05 13.53
C GLU A 176 -19.83 -8.77 14.21
N ASN A 177 -19.79 -8.70 15.55
CA ASN A 177 -20.12 -7.51 16.31
C ASN A 177 -19.14 -6.37 16.04
N LEU A 178 -17.84 -6.67 15.92
CA LEU A 178 -16.84 -5.69 15.52
C LEU A 178 -17.08 -5.17 14.10
N ASP A 179 -17.36 -6.04 13.13
CA ASP A 179 -17.66 -5.63 11.75
C ASP A 179 -18.89 -4.72 11.69
N ARG A 180 -19.97 -5.09 12.39
CA ARG A 180 -21.19 -4.29 12.49
C ARG A 180 -20.91 -2.92 13.08
N LEU A 181 -20.23 -2.87 14.23
CA LEU A 181 -19.86 -1.61 14.89
C LEU A 181 -19.03 -0.70 13.97
N LEU A 182 -18.08 -1.27 13.23
CA LEU A 182 -17.26 -0.54 12.27
C LEU A 182 -18.08 0.04 11.11
N ARG A 183 -18.98 -0.75 10.52
CA ARG A 183 -19.84 -0.32 9.42
C ARG A 183 -20.81 0.77 9.88
N GLU A 184 -21.45 0.59 11.03
CA GLU A 184 -22.36 1.56 11.62
C GLU A 184 -21.63 2.88 11.90
N THR A 185 -20.48 2.83 12.59
CA THR A 185 -19.69 4.02 12.93
C THR A 185 -19.14 4.72 11.68
N ALA A 186 -18.72 3.97 10.66
CA ALA A 186 -18.28 4.54 9.38
C ALA A 186 -19.41 5.25 8.65
N SER A 187 -20.62 4.66 8.64
CA SER A 187 -21.78 5.23 7.96
C SER A 187 -22.29 6.53 8.61
N GLY A 188 -22.08 6.70 9.92
CA GLY A 188 -22.43 7.92 10.66
C GLY A 188 -21.58 9.16 10.33
N LYS A 189 -20.47 9.01 9.59
CA LYS A 189 -19.56 10.13 9.29
C LYS A 189 -19.95 10.88 8.01
N LEU A 190 -20.84 11.86 8.15
CA LEU A 190 -21.32 12.70 7.04
C LEU A 190 -20.22 13.47 6.28
N PHE A 191 -19.11 13.84 6.92
CA PHE A 191 -18.11 14.75 6.33
C PHE A 191 -16.78 14.08 5.96
N LEU A 192 -16.59 12.80 6.30
CA LEU A 192 -15.35 12.08 6.00
C LEU A 192 -15.70 10.87 5.13
N PRO A 193 -15.26 10.82 3.86
CA PRO A 193 -15.46 9.65 3.02
C PRO A 193 -14.60 8.50 3.57
N ILE A 194 -15.18 7.72 4.47
CA ILE A 194 -14.59 6.50 5.02
C ILE A 194 -14.88 5.39 4.01
N VAL A 195 -13.85 4.97 3.26
CA VAL A 195 -13.97 3.94 2.24
C VAL A 195 -13.40 2.61 2.74
N CYS A 196 -13.17 1.65 1.84
CA CYS A 196 -12.63 0.34 2.18
C CYS A 196 -11.27 0.43 2.92
N LYS A 197 -10.38 1.35 2.53
CA LYS A 197 -9.03 1.52 3.09
C LYS A 197 -9.04 1.84 4.58
N GLU A 198 -9.81 2.85 4.99
CA GLU A 198 -9.91 3.26 6.39
C GLU A 198 -10.55 2.16 7.25
N ARG A 199 -11.66 1.56 6.78
CA ARG A 199 -12.36 0.50 7.52
C ARG A 199 -11.46 -0.70 7.73
N ALA A 200 -10.81 -1.19 6.67
CA ALA A 200 -9.93 -2.34 6.72
C ALA A 200 -8.72 -2.10 7.65
N LEU A 201 -8.10 -0.93 7.59
CA LEU A 201 -6.99 -0.58 8.49
C LEU A 201 -7.43 -0.58 9.97
N VAL A 202 -8.60 -0.01 10.28
CA VAL A 202 -9.10 0.04 11.66
C VAL A 202 -9.49 -1.35 12.15
N ALA A 203 -10.17 -2.16 11.34
CA ALA A 203 -10.50 -3.55 11.69
C ALA A 203 -9.23 -4.37 11.99
N TYR A 204 -8.25 -4.28 11.09
CA TYR A 204 -6.95 -4.93 11.24
C TYR A 204 -6.28 -4.53 12.56
N HIS A 205 -6.28 -3.24 12.87
CA HIS A 205 -5.72 -2.71 14.10
C HIS A 205 -6.45 -3.20 15.35
N LEU A 206 -7.78 -3.14 15.37
CA LEU A 206 -8.59 -3.55 16.52
C LEU A 206 -8.43 -5.04 16.80
N LEU A 207 -8.49 -5.90 15.78
CA LEU A 207 -8.25 -7.34 15.94
C LEU A 207 -6.86 -7.63 16.51
N ARG A 208 -5.83 -6.94 16.03
CA ARG A 208 -4.44 -7.16 16.47
C ARG A 208 -4.14 -6.58 17.86
N THR A 209 -4.85 -5.53 18.29
CA THR A 209 -4.52 -4.81 19.53
C THR A 209 -5.50 -5.03 20.68
N PHE A 210 -6.81 -5.12 20.40
CA PHE A 210 -7.84 -5.41 21.39
C PHE A 210 -7.95 -6.91 21.63
N TYR A 211 -8.01 -7.68 20.55
CA TYR A 211 -8.27 -9.11 20.62
C TYR A 211 -7.01 -9.98 20.53
N GLY A 212 -5.89 -9.44 20.06
CA GLY A 212 -4.64 -10.20 19.89
C GLY A 212 -4.81 -11.35 18.89
N CYS A 213 -5.64 -11.13 17.87
CA CYS A 213 -5.92 -12.10 16.81
C CYS A 213 -4.97 -11.92 15.63
N PRO A 214 -4.59 -13.00 14.92
CA PRO A 214 -3.73 -12.93 13.75
C PRO A 214 -4.51 -12.50 12.49
N ALA A 215 -5.12 -11.32 12.51
CA ALA A 215 -5.87 -10.76 11.39
C ALA A 215 -4.97 -10.24 10.27
N THR A 216 -5.27 -10.51 9.01
CA THR A 216 -4.49 -10.07 7.85
C THR A 216 -5.24 -8.97 7.10
N LEU A 217 -4.62 -7.83 6.88
CA LEU A 217 -5.14 -6.78 6.01
C LEU A 217 -4.80 -7.14 4.56
N MET A 218 -5.83 -7.30 3.74
CA MET A 218 -5.74 -7.64 2.33
C MET A 218 -6.01 -6.42 1.46
N VAL A 219 -5.31 -6.33 0.34
CA VAL A 219 -5.66 -5.46 -0.78
C VAL A 219 -5.72 -6.30 -2.03
N GLY A 220 -6.81 -6.17 -2.77
CA GLY A 220 -7.04 -6.86 -4.02
C GLY A 220 -7.43 -5.90 -5.14
N ILE A 221 -7.26 -6.39 -6.36
CA ILE A 221 -7.66 -5.71 -7.59
C ILE A 221 -8.66 -6.56 -8.36
N ASN A 222 -9.65 -5.92 -8.94
CA ASN A 222 -10.44 -6.48 -10.03
C ASN A 222 -9.99 -5.75 -11.29
N ASN A 223 -9.75 -6.46 -12.40
CA ASN A 223 -9.26 -5.87 -13.65
C ASN A 223 -10.40 -5.31 -14.52
N TYR A 224 -11.65 -5.79 -14.37
CA TYR A 224 -12.79 -5.39 -15.21
C TYR A 224 -14.12 -5.33 -14.43
N PRO A 225 -14.65 -4.12 -14.16
CA PRO A 225 -13.97 -2.82 -14.27
C PRO A 225 -12.79 -2.73 -13.29
N PHE A 226 -11.75 -1.95 -13.62
CA PHE A 226 -10.60 -1.84 -12.72
C PHE A 226 -11.01 -1.22 -11.39
N GLN A 227 -10.85 -1.97 -10.30
CA GLN A 227 -11.21 -1.55 -8.95
C GLN A 227 -10.17 -2.05 -7.95
N ILE A 228 -9.96 -1.25 -6.91
CA ILE A 228 -9.08 -1.60 -5.79
C ILE A 228 -9.95 -1.73 -4.56
N HIS A 229 -9.79 -2.83 -3.85
CA HIS A 229 -10.53 -3.09 -2.64
C HIS A 229 -9.60 -3.52 -1.50
N ALA A 230 -9.95 -3.15 -0.28
CA ALA A 230 -9.20 -3.51 0.91
C ALA A 230 -10.18 -4.10 1.93
N TRP A 231 -9.82 -5.27 2.47
CA TRP A 231 -10.61 -6.00 3.46
C TRP A 231 -9.69 -6.64 4.51
N VAL A 232 -10.27 -7.28 5.52
CA VAL A 232 -9.51 -7.99 6.55
C VAL A 232 -9.97 -9.43 6.62
N GLU A 233 -9.02 -10.35 6.71
CA GLU A 233 -9.27 -11.76 6.95
C GLU A 233 -8.79 -12.14 8.35
N CYS A 234 -9.61 -12.86 9.11
CA CYS A 234 -9.25 -13.37 10.43
C CYS A 234 -9.99 -14.67 10.70
N GLN A 235 -9.27 -15.75 11.01
CA GLN A 235 -9.87 -17.05 11.35
C GLN A 235 -10.91 -17.53 10.30
N GLN A 236 -10.55 -17.44 9.02
CA GLN A 236 -11.41 -17.78 7.86
C GLN A 236 -12.65 -16.88 7.67
N LEU A 237 -12.76 -15.79 8.43
CA LEU A 237 -13.83 -14.80 8.28
C LEU A 237 -13.31 -13.55 7.58
N THR A 238 -14.13 -13.00 6.70
CA THR A 238 -13.92 -11.70 6.06
C THR A 238 -14.62 -10.62 6.87
N LEU A 239 -13.90 -9.56 7.21
CA LEU A 239 -14.42 -8.36 7.86
C LEU A 239 -14.31 -7.16 6.92
N THR A 240 -15.09 -6.13 7.22
CA THR A 240 -15.21 -4.83 6.54
C THR A 240 -15.85 -4.88 5.16
N ASP A 241 -16.03 -6.08 4.62
CA ASP A 241 -16.79 -6.35 3.41
C ASP A 241 -17.40 -7.77 3.45
N GLU A 242 -18.14 -8.15 2.41
CA GLU A 242 -18.75 -9.47 2.25
C GLU A 242 -17.84 -10.40 1.45
N LEU A 243 -17.76 -11.68 1.84
CA LEU A 243 -16.89 -12.67 1.18
C LEU A 243 -17.14 -12.74 -0.34
N ALA A 244 -18.40 -12.82 -0.76
CA ALA A 244 -18.79 -12.91 -2.17
C ALA A 244 -18.37 -11.67 -2.99
N HIS A 245 -18.22 -10.51 -2.35
CA HIS A 245 -17.68 -9.32 -3.00
C HIS A 245 -16.15 -9.37 -3.05
N CYS A 246 -15.48 -9.78 -1.96
CA CYS A 246 -14.02 -9.94 -1.92
C CYS A 246 -13.49 -10.99 -2.92
N GLU A 247 -14.24 -12.06 -3.18
CA GLU A 247 -13.88 -13.11 -4.15
C GLU A 247 -13.74 -12.59 -5.59
N GLN A 248 -14.30 -11.42 -5.90
CA GLN A 248 -14.16 -10.76 -7.21
C GLN A 248 -12.81 -10.06 -7.37
N PHE A 249 -12.04 -9.92 -6.29
CA PHE A 249 -10.74 -9.26 -6.28
C PHE A 249 -9.64 -10.29 -6.15
N THR A 250 -8.63 -10.20 -7.02
CA THR A 250 -7.39 -10.96 -6.88
C THR A 250 -6.54 -10.29 -5.78
N PRO A 251 -6.20 -10.98 -4.67
CA PRO A 251 -5.35 -10.42 -3.63
C PRO A 251 -3.95 -10.16 -4.17
N VAL A 252 -3.44 -8.96 -3.94
CA VAL A 252 -2.14 -8.52 -4.45
C VAL A 252 -1.19 -8.00 -3.37
N ILE A 253 -1.73 -7.56 -2.23
CA ILE A 253 -0.94 -7.16 -1.06
C ILE A 253 -1.59 -7.74 0.19
N SER A 254 -0.77 -8.28 1.09
CA SER A 254 -1.21 -8.73 2.41
C SER A 254 -0.30 -8.22 3.51
N TYR A 255 -0.87 -7.82 4.65
CA TYR A 255 -0.15 -7.41 5.85
C TYR A 255 -0.61 -8.24 7.04
N SER A 256 0.32 -8.97 7.65
CA SER A 256 0.08 -9.87 8.79
C SER A 256 0.91 -9.49 10.02
#